data_AF-A0A7W5C4P2-F1
#
_entry.id   AF-A0A7W5C4P2-F1
#
_cell.length_a   1.000
_cell.length_b   1.000
_cell.length_c   1.000
_cell.angle_alpha   90.00
_cell.angle_beta   90.00
_cell.angle_gamma   90.00
#
_symmetry.space_group_name_H-M   'P 1'
#
loop_
_entity.id
_entity.type
_entity.pdbx_description
1 polymer ?
#
loop_
_entity_poly.entity_id
_entity_poly.type
_entity_poly.pdbx_seq_one_letter_code
_entity_poly.pdbx_strand_id
1 'polypeptide(L)'
;MATSFFYFRRGFTLLLLITVFVIGINTMRCSAQAEHSHPKKGASTGTSATQGSKTGKASPVNPEKPAKVEVVATGYTAGVESTGKRPGHPQYGITYSGVKVRRDQVSTIAADTRLFPIGTLLYIPGYGYGVVADTGSAIKGKRIDLYFETIKQVYEQWGKRTVDVEVLRIGTGKLSQAWLNQINQAIEAGKPIPQTYLES
;
A
#
# COMPACT_ATOMS: atom_id res chain seq x y z
N MET A 1 -48.81 35.55 12.61
CA MET A 1 -49.02 35.96 14.02
C MET A 1 -48.64 34.80 14.92
N ALA A 2 -47.83 35.09 15.95
CA ALA A 2 -47.52 34.36 17.20
C ALA A 2 -47.20 32.84 17.11
N THR A 3 -45.96 32.36 17.30
CA THR A 3 -45.14 32.23 18.54
C THR A 3 -45.83 31.54 19.71
N SER A 4 -45.27 30.40 20.17
CA SER A 4 -45.37 29.79 21.52
C SER A 4 -44.85 28.34 21.45
N PHE A 5 -44.13 27.73 22.39
CA PHE A 5 -43.55 28.11 23.69
C PHE A 5 -42.46 27.08 24.04
N PHE A 6 -41.45 27.54 24.78
CA PHE A 6 -40.35 26.80 25.41
C PHE A 6 -40.80 25.72 26.43
N TYR A 7 -39.99 24.65 26.60
CA TYR A 7 -39.73 23.90 27.85
C TYR A 7 -38.57 22.91 27.53
N PHE A 8 -37.30 23.00 27.94
CA PHE A 8 -36.59 23.17 29.23
C PHE A 8 -36.84 22.09 30.30
N ARG A 9 -35.90 21.12 30.41
CA ARG A 9 -35.40 20.49 31.67
C ARG A 9 -34.24 19.54 31.30
N ARG A 10 -32.98 19.89 31.59
CA ARG A 10 -32.22 19.69 32.85
C ARG A 10 -32.00 18.22 33.22
N GLY A 11 -30.74 17.79 33.15
CA GLY A 11 -30.27 16.51 33.68
C GLY A 11 -28.73 16.37 33.62
N PHE A 12 -28.00 17.36 34.15
CA PHE A 12 -26.56 17.30 34.37
C PHE A 12 -26.35 17.14 35.89
N THR A 13 -25.80 15.99 36.31
CA THR A 13 -25.37 15.67 37.69
C THR A 13 -24.28 14.59 37.54
N LEU A 14 -23.01 14.95 37.44
CA LEU A 14 -22.02 15.22 38.51
C LEU A 14 -21.63 13.98 39.35
N LEU A 15 -20.44 13.46 39.03
CA LEU A 15 -19.33 13.04 39.91
C LEU A 15 -19.53 11.87 40.92
N LEU A 16 -18.71 10.82 40.76
CA LEU A 16 -17.98 10.23 41.90
C LEU A 16 -16.59 9.74 41.46
N LEU A 17 -15.66 9.80 42.39
CA LEU A 17 -14.23 9.98 42.27
C LEU A 17 -13.53 8.87 43.11
N ILE A 18 -12.37 8.35 42.66
CA ILE A 18 -11.25 7.78 43.46
C ILE A 18 -11.55 6.35 44.03
N THR A 19 -10.70 5.31 44.09
CA THR A 19 -9.30 5.04 44.54
C THR A 19 -8.88 3.63 44.05
N VAL A 20 -7.77 3.44 43.30
CA VAL A 20 -6.41 2.97 43.70
C VAL A 20 -6.33 1.65 44.52
N PHE A 21 -5.69 0.60 43.96
CA PHE A 21 -4.73 -0.35 44.61
C PHE A 21 -4.20 -1.35 43.53
N VAL A 22 -3.03 -1.18 42.91
CA VAL A 22 -1.65 -1.60 43.29
C VAL A 22 -1.47 -3.13 43.48
N ILE A 23 -0.30 -3.60 43.01
CA ILE A 23 0.42 -4.88 43.27
C ILE A 23 0.07 -6.02 42.26
N GLY A 24 0.99 -6.65 41.53
CA GLY A 24 2.44 -6.56 41.52
C GLY A 24 3.07 -7.57 40.53
N ILE A 25 4.33 -7.29 40.18
CA ILE A 25 5.46 -8.23 40.05
C ILE A 25 5.16 -9.59 39.37
N ASN A 26 5.60 -9.79 38.13
CA ASN A 26 6.44 -10.96 37.85
C ASN A 26 7.36 -10.75 36.65
N THR A 27 8.60 -10.40 36.99
CA THR A 27 9.81 -10.62 36.22
C THR A 27 10.08 -12.11 36.03
N MET A 28 10.76 -12.42 34.93
CA MET A 28 11.44 -13.68 34.61
C MET A 28 10.60 -14.89 34.20
N ARG A 29 10.78 -15.28 32.93
CA ARG A 29 11.34 -16.60 32.62
C ARG A 29 12.32 -16.50 31.46
N CYS A 30 13.59 -16.48 31.83
CA CYS A 30 14.70 -16.96 31.02
C CYS A 30 14.57 -18.48 30.92
N SER A 31 14.59 -19.02 29.71
CA SER A 31 15.06 -20.39 29.46
C SER A 31 15.93 -20.36 28.22
N ALA A 32 17.24 -20.29 28.49
CA ALA A 32 18.28 -20.70 27.58
C ALA A 32 18.34 -22.24 27.55
N GLN A 33 18.57 -22.80 26.36
CA GLN A 33 19.24 -24.10 26.20
C GLN A 33 19.91 -24.12 24.81
N ALA A 34 21.22 -23.86 24.83
CA ALA A 34 22.23 -24.58 24.02
C ALA A 34 22.54 -25.91 24.77
N GLU A 35 23.06 -27.01 24.24
CA GLU A 35 24.07 -27.35 23.21
C GLU A 35 23.72 -28.77 22.65
N HIS A 36 24.17 -29.25 21.47
CA HIS A 36 25.51 -29.81 21.23
C HIS A 36 25.79 -30.08 19.73
N SER A 37 26.89 -29.48 19.23
CA SER A 37 28.02 -30.00 18.41
C SER A 37 28.03 -31.47 17.96
N HIS A 38 28.69 -31.97 16.89
CA HIS A 38 29.67 -31.56 15.82
C HIS A 38 29.90 -32.89 14.99
N PRO A 39 30.84 -33.05 14.02
CA PRO A 39 31.39 -32.21 12.94
C PRO A 39 31.45 -32.95 11.57
N LYS A 40 31.84 -32.27 10.48
CA LYS A 40 32.95 -32.71 9.61
C LYS A 40 33.47 -31.60 8.68
N LYS A 41 34.79 -31.51 8.64
CA LYS A 41 35.66 -30.58 7.91
C LYS A 41 35.73 -30.88 6.41
N GLY A 42 36.01 -29.83 5.64
CA GLY A 42 36.61 -29.89 4.31
C GLY A 42 37.03 -28.47 3.89
N ALA A 43 38.32 -28.16 4.05
CA ALA A 43 38.94 -26.89 3.71
C ALA A 43 39.55 -26.94 2.30
N SER A 44 39.56 -25.81 1.58
CA SER A 44 40.73 -25.40 0.80
C SER A 44 40.68 -23.90 0.47
N THR A 45 41.67 -23.21 1.01
CA THR A 45 42.15 -21.84 0.82
C THR A 45 42.52 -21.53 -0.64
N GLY A 46 42.40 -20.26 -1.04
CA GLY A 46 43.01 -19.77 -2.29
C GLY A 46 42.78 -18.28 -2.58
N THR A 47 43.50 -17.42 -1.84
CA THR A 47 44.19 -16.18 -2.27
C THR A 47 43.54 -15.14 -3.21
N SER A 48 43.52 -13.91 -2.68
CA SER A 48 43.42 -12.58 -3.29
C SER A 48 44.13 -12.35 -4.62
N ALA A 49 43.54 -11.56 -5.53
CA ALA A 49 44.20 -10.48 -6.30
C ALA A 49 43.25 -9.72 -7.24
N THR A 50 43.22 -8.39 -7.05
CA THR A 50 43.40 -7.36 -8.09
C THR A 50 42.28 -7.03 -9.11
N GLN A 51 41.76 -5.81 -8.90
CA GLN A 51 41.41 -4.75 -9.86
C GLN A 51 40.70 -5.09 -11.18
N GLY A 52 39.50 -4.53 -11.31
CA GLY A 52 38.84 -4.28 -12.58
C GLY A 52 38.01 -3.00 -12.52
N SER A 53 38.68 -1.86 -12.57
CA SER A 53 38.10 -0.53 -12.79
C SER A 53 37.24 -0.53 -14.05
N LYS A 54 35.95 -0.20 -13.91
CA LYS A 54 35.19 0.47 -14.97
C LYS A 54 34.43 1.65 -14.39
N THR A 55 35.13 2.78 -14.45
CA THR A 55 34.60 4.13 -14.46
C THR A 55 33.48 4.27 -15.50
N GLY A 56 32.23 4.15 -15.03
CA GLY A 56 31.06 4.68 -15.72
C GLY A 56 30.83 6.10 -15.23
N LYS A 57 31.21 7.08 -16.06
CA LYS A 57 31.00 8.51 -15.85
C LYS A 57 29.52 8.78 -15.53
N ALA A 58 29.22 9.15 -14.28
CA ALA A 58 27.89 9.62 -13.91
C ALA A 58 27.69 11.02 -14.50
N SER A 59 27.02 11.09 -15.65
CA SER A 59 26.46 12.34 -16.17
C SER A 59 25.28 12.78 -15.28
N PRO A 60 25.10 14.09 -15.07
CA PRO A 60 24.05 14.63 -14.21
C PRO A 60 22.67 14.39 -14.86
N VAL A 61 21.77 13.68 -14.17
CA VAL A 61 20.42 13.39 -14.66
C VAL A 61 19.52 14.61 -14.43
N ASN A 62 19.13 15.24 -15.53
CA ASN A 62 18.04 16.22 -15.64
C ASN A 62 16.69 15.52 -15.37
N PRO A 63 15.64 16.17 -14.83
CA PRO A 63 14.41 15.48 -14.41
C PRO A 63 13.52 15.16 -15.61
N GLU A 64 13.81 14.07 -16.33
CA GLU A 64 12.93 13.58 -17.38
C GLU A 64 11.72 12.85 -16.77
N LYS A 65 10.56 13.49 -16.94
CA LYS A 65 9.20 12.99 -17.19
C LYS A 65 8.96 11.45 -17.06
N PRO A 66 7.81 11.02 -16.49
CA PRO A 66 7.54 9.62 -16.14
C PRO A 66 7.81 8.60 -17.26
N ALA A 67 8.55 7.56 -16.93
CA ALA A 67 8.78 6.42 -17.81
C ALA A 67 7.44 5.76 -18.17
N LYS A 68 7.19 5.57 -19.47
CA LYS A 68 6.08 4.76 -19.97
C LYS A 68 6.43 3.29 -19.92
N VAL A 69 5.52 2.46 -19.43
CA VAL A 69 5.70 1.01 -19.36
C VAL A 69 4.45 0.32 -19.90
N GLU A 70 4.62 -0.49 -20.94
CA GLU A 70 3.56 -1.35 -21.43
C GLU A 70 3.29 -2.47 -20.41
N VAL A 71 2.03 -2.66 -20.02
CA VAL A 71 1.59 -3.70 -19.08
C VAL A 71 0.29 -4.35 -19.52
N VAL A 72 0.08 -5.60 -19.11
CA VAL A 72 -1.23 -6.26 -19.18
C VAL A 72 -2.03 -5.88 -17.94
N ALA A 73 -3.17 -5.24 -18.13
CA ALA A 73 -4.06 -4.82 -17.06
C ALA A 73 -5.34 -5.68 -17.01
N THR A 74 -5.66 -6.18 -15.81
CA THR A 74 -6.94 -6.84 -15.48
C THR A 74 -7.69 -6.05 -14.40
N GLY A 75 -8.91 -6.47 -14.06
CA GLY A 75 -9.65 -5.91 -12.92
C GLY A 75 -10.00 -6.98 -11.89
N TYR A 76 -9.99 -6.59 -10.62
CA TYR A 76 -10.33 -7.44 -9.47
C TYR A 76 -11.20 -6.68 -8.47
N THR A 77 -11.79 -7.41 -7.52
CA THR A 77 -12.63 -6.85 -6.46
C THR A 77 -12.15 -7.31 -5.07
N ALA A 78 -12.80 -6.83 -4.01
CA ALA A 78 -12.56 -7.32 -2.65
C ALA A 78 -13.20 -8.69 -2.37
N GLY A 79 -14.07 -9.17 -3.27
CA GLY A 79 -14.96 -10.30 -3.04
C GLY A 79 -14.26 -11.66 -3.01
N VAL A 80 -15.04 -12.71 -2.78
CA VAL A 80 -14.58 -14.10 -2.71
C VAL A 80 -13.94 -14.54 -4.01
N GLU A 81 -14.47 -14.06 -5.13
CA GLU A 81 -14.01 -14.35 -6.49
C GLU A 81 -12.54 -13.94 -6.74
N SER A 82 -12.06 -12.92 -6.03
CA SER A 82 -10.70 -12.38 -6.20
C SER A 82 -9.80 -12.69 -4.99
N THR A 83 -10.35 -12.65 -3.77
CA THR A 83 -9.56 -12.74 -2.54
C THR A 83 -9.87 -13.97 -1.68
N GLY A 84 -10.93 -14.72 -2.01
CA GLY A 84 -11.43 -15.83 -1.19
C GLY A 84 -12.13 -15.40 0.11
N LYS A 85 -12.32 -14.09 0.36
CA LYS A 85 -12.83 -13.55 1.63
C LYS A 85 -14.24 -12.99 1.48
N ARG A 86 -15.07 -13.14 2.51
CA ARG A 86 -16.44 -12.59 2.58
C ARG A 86 -16.48 -11.30 3.42
N PRO A 87 -17.47 -10.40 3.19
CA PRO A 87 -17.75 -9.31 4.10
C PRO A 87 -17.89 -9.83 5.55
N GLY A 88 -17.19 -9.20 6.49
CA GLY A 88 -17.11 -9.64 7.89
C GLY A 88 -15.81 -10.38 8.26
N HIS A 89 -15.00 -10.82 7.29
CA HIS A 89 -13.67 -11.35 7.58
C HIS A 89 -12.71 -10.21 8.01
N PRO A 90 -11.84 -10.40 9.03
CA PRO A 90 -10.94 -9.33 9.52
C PRO A 90 -10.02 -8.73 8.46
N GLN A 91 -9.65 -9.52 7.45
CA GLN A 91 -8.79 -9.12 6.33
C GLN A 91 -9.56 -8.83 5.03
N TYR A 92 -10.89 -8.71 5.09
CA TYR A 92 -11.69 -8.35 3.92
C TYR A 92 -11.35 -6.94 3.45
N GLY A 93 -10.99 -6.80 2.18
CA GLY A 93 -10.60 -5.52 1.59
C GLY A 93 -9.29 -4.92 2.12
N ILE A 94 -8.42 -5.71 2.77
CA ILE A 94 -7.09 -5.27 3.19
C ILE A 94 -6.05 -5.75 2.17
N THR A 95 -5.28 -4.81 1.60
CA THR A 95 -4.22 -5.10 0.63
C THR A 95 -2.95 -5.61 1.31
N TYR A 96 -1.98 -6.09 0.52
CA TYR A 96 -0.65 -6.48 1.00
C TYR A 96 0.06 -5.37 1.79
N SER A 97 -0.08 -4.10 1.39
CA SER A 97 0.52 -2.99 2.13
C SER A 97 -0.18 -2.67 3.45
N GLY A 98 -1.34 -3.29 3.73
CA GLY A 98 -2.13 -3.04 4.94
C GLY A 98 -3.14 -1.89 4.83
N VAL A 99 -3.24 -1.21 3.68
CA VAL A 99 -4.29 -0.22 3.45
C VAL A 99 -5.57 -0.90 2.98
N LYS A 100 -6.71 -0.23 3.14
CA LYS A 100 -7.96 -0.72 2.56
C LYS A 100 -7.98 -0.48 1.05
N VAL A 101 -8.51 -1.47 0.32
CA VAL A 101 -8.83 -1.31 -1.09
C VAL A 101 -9.74 -0.10 -1.29
N ARG A 102 -9.50 0.66 -2.35
CA ARG A 102 -10.20 1.92 -2.60
C ARG A 102 -10.31 2.20 -4.10
N ARG A 103 -11.51 2.57 -4.54
CA ARG A 103 -11.77 3.17 -5.86
C ARG A 103 -12.11 4.64 -5.65
N ASP A 104 -11.22 5.52 -6.08
CA ASP A 104 -11.30 6.98 -5.86
C ASP A 104 -10.37 7.70 -6.86
N GLN A 105 -10.13 9.01 -6.69
CA GLN A 105 -9.21 9.82 -7.51
C GLN A 105 -7.85 9.14 -7.70
N VAL A 106 -7.29 8.60 -6.61
CA VAL A 106 -6.18 7.63 -6.60
C VAL A 106 -6.70 6.32 -6.02
N SER A 107 -6.79 5.32 -6.88
CA SER A 107 -7.27 3.99 -6.55
C SER A 107 -6.13 3.04 -6.18
N THR A 108 -6.41 2.03 -5.37
CA THR A 108 -5.43 0.99 -5.03
C THR A 108 -5.32 -0.03 -6.16
N ILE A 109 -4.11 -0.40 -6.56
CA ILE A 109 -3.86 -1.43 -7.59
C ILE A 109 -2.90 -2.51 -7.07
N ALA A 110 -2.94 -3.69 -7.70
CA ALA A 110 -1.99 -4.76 -7.47
C ALA A 110 -0.94 -4.79 -8.58
N ALA A 111 0.32 -5.04 -8.23
CA ALA A 111 1.41 -5.16 -9.20
C ALA A 111 2.55 -6.05 -8.68
N ASP A 112 3.52 -6.36 -9.55
CA ASP A 112 4.78 -6.98 -9.13
C ASP A 112 5.71 -5.94 -8.49
N THR A 113 5.99 -6.11 -7.19
CA THR A 113 6.80 -5.16 -6.42
C THR A 113 8.26 -5.07 -6.85
N ARG A 114 8.76 -6.02 -7.66
CA ARG A 114 10.10 -5.95 -8.24
C ARG A 114 10.20 -4.92 -9.36
N LEU A 115 9.08 -4.65 -10.04
CA LEU A 115 8.98 -3.65 -11.11
C LEU A 115 8.36 -2.35 -10.58
N PHE A 116 7.30 -2.46 -9.79
CA PHE A 116 6.60 -1.33 -9.20
C PHE A 116 6.51 -1.51 -7.69
N PRO A 117 7.49 -1.02 -6.91
CA PRO A 117 7.47 -1.11 -5.45
C PRO A 117 6.17 -0.56 -4.85
N ILE A 118 5.77 -1.06 -3.68
CA ILE A 118 4.61 -0.52 -2.94
C ILE A 118 4.75 1.00 -2.79
N GLY A 119 3.65 1.71 -3.06
CA GLY A 119 3.59 3.16 -3.08
C GLY A 119 3.94 3.78 -4.43
N THR A 120 4.25 3.00 -5.48
CA THR A 120 4.44 3.54 -6.84
C THR A 120 3.13 4.14 -7.33
N LEU A 121 3.20 5.37 -7.84
CA LEU A 121 2.06 6.10 -8.38
C LEU A 121 2.09 6.03 -9.91
N LEU A 122 1.01 5.57 -10.50
CA LEU A 122 0.84 5.37 -11.93
C LEU A 122 -0.35 6.19 -12.45
N TYR A 123 -0.25 6.67 -13.69
CA TYR A 123 -1.42 7.05 -14.48
C TYR A 123 -1.74 5.95 -15.48
N ILE A 124 -3.00 5.50 -15.48
CA ILE A 124 -3.48 4.34 -16.24
C ILE A 124 -4.60 4.82 -17.16
N PRO A 125 -4.34 4.91 -18.48
CA PRO A 125 -5.32 5.42 -19.43
C PRO A 125 -6.66 4.67 -19.35
N GLY A 126 -7.75 5.41 -19.18
CA GLY A 126 -9.11 4.85 -19.06
C GLY A 126 -9.50 4.38 -17.65
N TYR A 127 -8.57 4.33 -16.69
CA TYR A 127 -8.87 3.99 -15.29
C TYR A 127 -8.68 5.19 -14.35
N GLY A 128 -7.62 5.97 -14.56
CA GLY A 128 -7.21 7.09 -13.72
C GLY A 128 -5.90 6.81 -12.99
N TYR A 129 -5.70 7.45 -11.83
CA TYR A 129 -4.50 7.26 -11.03
C TYR A 129 -4.58 6.00 -10.17
N GLY A 130 -3.49 5.24 -10.16
CA GLY A 130 -3.34 4.02 -9.37
C GLY A 130 -2.12 4.09 -8.47
N VAL A 131 -2.26 3.72 -7.20
CA VAL A 131 -1.13 3.48 -6.31
C VAL A 131 -0.96 2.00 -6.06
N VAL A 132 0.27 1.50 -6.22
CA VAL A 132 0.58 0.09 -5.94
C VAL A 132 0.48 -0.15 -4.44
N ALA A 133 -0.58 -0.84 -4.03
CA ALA A 133 -0.89 -1.13 -2.64
C ALA A 133 -0.99 -2.63 -2.37
N ASP A 134 -1.14 -3.43 -3.42
CA ASP A 134 -1.38 -4.86 -3.30
C ASP A 134 -0.46 -5.71 -4.18
N THR A 135 -0.46 -7.01 -3.92
CA THR A 135 0.26 -8.00 -4.72
C THR A 135 -0.63 -9.22 -4.96
N GLY A 136 -0.35 -9.97 -6.02
CA GLY A 136 -1.04 -11.23 -6.31
C GLY A 136 -0.08 -12.32 -6.74
N SER A 137 -0.47 -13.59 -6.52
CA SER A 137 0.29 -14.75 -6.99
C SER A 137 0.38 -14.76 -8.53
N ALA A 138 -0.71 -14.42 -9.22
CA ALA A 138 -0.79 -14.33 -10.68
C ALA A 138 -0.32 -12.99 -11.27
N ILE A 139 -0.03 -11.99 -10.42
CA ILE A 139 0.37 -10.64 -10.85
C ILE A 139 1.90 -10.54 -10.76
N LYS A 140 2.58 -10.98 -11.84
CA LYS A 140 4.04 -11.03 -11.96
C LYS A 140 4.50 -10.37 -13.26
N GLY A 141 5.66 -9.72 -13.22
CA GLY A 141 6.25 -9.00 -14.35
C GLY A 141 5.45 -7.75 -14.72
N LYS A 142 5.30 -7.49 -16.02
CA LYS A 142 4.56 -6.37 -16.59
C LYS A 142 3.04 -6.61 -16.56
N ARG A 143 2.51 -6.89 -15.37
CA ARG A 143 1.09 -7.13 -15.14
C ARG A 143 0.59 -6.33 -13.96
N ILE A 144 -0.58 -5.73 -14.11
CA ILE A 144 -1.27 -4.98 -13.05
C ILE A 144 -2.72 -5.46 -12.92
N ASP A 145 -3.27 -5.34 -11.72
CA ASP A 145 -4.67 -5.62 -11.44
C ASP A 145 -5.33 -4.39 -10.81
N LEU A 146 -6.41 -3.94 -11.43
CA LEU A 146 -7.08 -2.69 -11.07
C LEU A 146 -8.27 -2.99 -10.16
N TYR A 147 -8.35 -2.28 -9.04
CA TYR A 147 -9.45 -2.48 -8.11
C TYR A 147 -10.74 -1.87 -8.64
N PHE A 148 -11.83 -2.63 -8.55
CA PHE A 148 -13.20 -2.19 -8.75
C PHE A 148 -14.08 -2.64 -7.58
N GLU A 149 -15.17 -1.91 -7.34
CA GLU A 149 -16.08 -2.24 -6.24
C GLU A 149 -16.94 -3.46 -6.56
N THR A 150 -17.25 -3.68 -7.84
CA THR A 150 -18.11 -4.77 -8.29
C THR A 150 -17.58 -5.45 -9.54
N ILE A 151 -17.90 -6.74 -9.69
CA ILE A 151 -17.60 -7.52 -10.89
C ILE A 151 -18.22 -6.89 -12.15
N LYS A 152 -19.44 -6.35 -12.03
CA LYS A 152 -20.13 -5.67 -13.13
C LYS A 152 -19.30 -4.51 -13.69
N GLN A 153 -18.71 -3.68 -12.82
CA GLN A 153 -17.82 -2.60 -13.24
C GLN A 153 -16.57 -3.11 -13.96
N VAL A 154 -16.00 -4.25 -13.54
CA VAL A 154 -14.85 -4.86 -14.23
C VAL A 154 -15.19 -5.16 -15.69
N TYR A 155 -16.35 -5.78 -15.94
CA TYR A 155 -16.79 -6.14 -17.29
C TYR A 155 -17.19 -4.91 -18.13
N GLU A 156 -17.90 -3.96 -17.54
CA GLU A 156 -18.42 -2.79 -18.27
C GLU A 156 -17.36 -1.73 -18.55
N GLN A 157 -16.38 -1.56 -17.65
CA GLN A 157 -15.43 -0.45 -17.72
C GLN A 157 -14.03 -0.89 -18.18
N TRP A 158 -13.65 -2.16 -17.96
CA TRP A 158 -12.27 -2.59 -18.12
C TRP A 158 -12.04 -3.82 -19.01
N GLY A 159 -12.41 -5.02 -18.57
CA GLY A 159 -11.95 -6.26 -19.20
C GLY A 159 -10.43 -6.48 -19.07
N LYS A 160 -9.85 -7.35 -19.91
CA LYS A 160 -8.39 -7.56 -19.98
C LYS A 160 -7.83 -6.85 -21.21
N ARG A 161 -6.82 -5.99 -21.03
CA ARG A 161 -6.21 -5.25 -22.13
C ARG A 161 -4.74 -4.92 -21.85
N THR A 162 -3.98 -4.67 -22.90
CA THR A 162 -2.62 -4.14 -22.81
C THR A 162 -2.69 -2.62 -22.88
N VAL A 163 -2.00 -1.93 -21.97
CA VAL A 163 -1.99 -0.47 -21.87
C VAL A 163 -0.60 0.05 -21.54
N ASP A 164 -0.26 1.22 -22.05
CA ASP A 164 0.94 1.96 -21.65
C ASP A 164 0.63 2.81 -20.42
N VAL A 165 1.21 2.45 -19.28
CA VAL A 165 1.08 3.21 -18.03
C VAL A 165 2.20 4.21 -17.89
N GLU A 166 1.90 5.36 -17.29
CA GLU A 166 2.90 6.39 -16.98
C GLU A 166 3.30 6.30 -15.52
N VAL A 167 4.60 6.10 -15.25
CA VAL A 167 5.13 5.95 -13.89
C VAL A 167 5.44 7.32 -13.29
N LEU A 168 4.47 7.91 -12.59
CA LEU A 168 4.55 9.26 -12.03
C LEU A 168 5.53 9.39 -10.87
N ARG A 169 5.60 8.37 -10.01
CA ARG A 169 6.54 8.31 -8.87
C ARG A 169 6.84 6.86 -8.53
N ILE A 170 8.13 6.52 -8.35
CA ILE A 170 8.53 5.21 -7.83
C ILE A 170 8.27 5.15 -6.32
N GLY A 171 7.66 4.04 -5.87
CA GLY A 171 7.35 3.81 -4.46
C GLY A 171 8.57 3.50 -3.62
N THR A 172 8.48 3.76 -2.31
CA THR A 172 9.54 3.45 -1.33
C THR A 172 9.44 2.05 -0.73
N GLY A 173 8.45 1.25 -1.17
CA GLY A 173 8.15 -0.06 -0.60
C GLY A 173 7.19 -0.01 0.59
N LYS A 174 6.67 1.17 0.96
CA LYS A 174 5.69 1.36 2.03
C LYS A 174 4.54 2.26 1.56
N LEU A 175 3.35 2.03 2.11
CA LEU A 175 2.17 2.84 1.87
C LEU A 175 1.33 2.90 3.14
N SER A 176 0.92 4.09 3.56
CA SER A 176 0.06 4.28 4.75
C SER A 176 -1.34 4.73 4.34
N GLN A 177 -2.33 4.37 5.16
CA GLN A 177 -3.72 4.81 4.95
C GLN A 177 -3.83 6.34 5.00
N ALA A 178 -3.07 6.99 5.89
CA ALA A 178 -3.04 8.44 6.02
C ALA A 178 -2.56 9.11 4.72
N TRP A 179 -1.47 8.60 4.13
CA TRP A 179 -0.95 9.12 2.86
C TRP A 179 -1.96 8.97 1.73
N LEU A 180 -2.59 7.80 1.61
CA LEU A 180 -3.63 7.55 0.60
C LEU A 180 -4.85 8.47 0.78
N ASN A 181 -5.23 8.76 2.02
CA ASN A 181 -6.32 9.69 2.30
C ASN A 181 -5.93 11.12 1.92
N GLN A 182 -4.72 11.56 2.27
CA GLN A 182 -4.24 12.91 1.99
C GLN A 182 -4.14 13.21 0.49
N ILE A 183 -3.62 12.27 -0.32
CA ILE A 183 -3.53 12.48 -1.77
C ILE A 183 -4.90 12.54 -2.43
N ASN A 184 -5.85 11.70 -2.01
CA ASN A 184 -7.22 11.73 -2.53
C ASN A 184 -7.93 13.05 -2.20
N GLN A 185 -7.82 13.51 -0.95
CA GLN A 185 -8.36 14.82 -0.54
C GLN A 185 -7.74 15.99 -1.31
N ALA A 186 -6.44 15.90 -1.64
CA ALA A 186 -5.76 16.96 -2.37
C ALA A 186 -6.22 17.08 -3.84
N ILE A 187 -6.59 15.96 -4.48
CA ILE A 187 -7.08 15.93 -5.86
C ILE A 187 -8.56 16.31 -5.93
N GLU A 188 -9.37 15.92 -4.94
CA GLU A 188 -10.80 16.24 -4.87
C GLU A 188 -11.07 17.76 -4.89
N ALA A 189 -10.10 18.58 -4.47
CA ALA A 189 -10.15 20.05 -4.59
C ALA A 189 -10.05 20.57 -6.05
N GLY A 190 -10.22 19.71 -7.06
CA GLY A 190 -10.19 20.06 -8.48
C GLY A 190 -8.78 20.39 -9.01
N LYS A 191 -7.74 20.01 -8.26
CA LYS A 191 -6.35 20.33 -8.57
C LYS A 191 -5.63 19.12 -9.18
N PRO A 192 -4.68 19.32 -10.13
CA PRO A 192 -3.80 18.24 -10.57
C PRO A 192 -3.03 17.67 -9.38
N ILE A 193 -2.49 16.45 -9.52
CA ILE A 193 -1.70 15.82 -8.45
C ILE A 193 -0.64 16.81 -7.98
N PRO A 194 -0.64 17.19 -6.68
CA PRO A 194 0.32 18.15 -6.19
C PRO A 194 1.75 17.65 -6.41
N GLN A 195 2.62 18.54 -6.89
CA GLN A 195 3.99 18.20 -7.27
C GLN A 195 4.79 17.54 -6.13
N THR A 196 4.48 17.88 -4.87
CA THR A 196 5.07 17.23 -3.68
C THR A 196 4.85 15.71 -3.60
N TYR A 197 3.86 15.17 -4.33
CA TYR A 197 3.63 13.74 -4.44
C TYR A 197 4.30 13.11 -5.67
N LEU A 198 4.95 13.90 -6.52
CA LEU A 198 5.69 13.43 -7.69
C LEU A 198 7.20 13.44 -7.42
N GLU A 199 7.64 14.33 -6.54
CA GLU A 199 9.03 14.43 -6.11
C GLU A 199 9.33 13.36 -5.04
N SER A 200 10.39 12.58 -5.27
CA SER A 200 10.91 11.54 -4.38
C SER A 200 12.20 11.97 -3.71
#